data_AF-A0A0G1B0H0-F1
#
_entry.id   AF-A0A0G1B0H0-F1
#
_cell.length_a   1.000
_cell.length_b   1.000
_cell.length_c   1.000
_cell.angle_alpha   90.00
_cell.angle_beta   90.00
_cell.angle_gamma   90.00
#
_symmetry.space_group_name_H-M   'P 1'
#
loop_
_entity.id
_entity.type
_entity.pdbx_description
1 polymer ?
#
loop_
_entity_poly.entity_id
_entity_poly.type
_entity_poly.pdbx_seq_one_letter_code
_entity_poly.pdbx_strand_id
1 'polypeptide(L)'
;MLALALVFYILGGAVGDKTNACKSAGGIWLKKYHECENINLIQCVGISGLYNFCASPCRHYAEENILDVCEFKCTKVCEFIRLSK
;
A
#
# COMPACT_ATOMS: atom_id res chain seq x y z
N MET A 1 4.95 2.33 29.36
CA MET A 1 6.13 2.67 28.52
C MET A 1 6.47 1.59 27.51
N LEU A 2 6.47 0.29 27.87
CA LEU A 2 6.71 -0.83 26.92
C LEU A 2 5.66 -0.94 25.79
N ALA A 3 4.37 -0.75 26.10
CA ALA A 3 3.30 -0.82 25.09
C ALA A 3 3.42 0.28 24.01
N LEU A 4 3.81 1.49 24.40
CA LEU A 4 4.05 2.60 23.47
C LEU A 4 5.28 2.32 22.58
N ALA A 5 6.35 1.77 23.13
CA ALA A 5 7.55 1.41 22.35
C ALA A 5 7.25 0.35 21.28
N LEU A 6 6.42 -0.65 21.59
CA LEU A 6 5.97 -1.66 20.62
C LEU A 6 5.09 -1.04 19.52
N VAL A 7 4.18 -0.14 19.90
CA VAL A 7 3.35 0.59 18.93
C VAL A 7 4.22 1.45 18.00
N PHE A 8 5.19 2.19 18.53
CA PHE A 8 6.11 2.98 17.71
C PHE A 8 7.04 2.11 16.84
N TYR A 9 7.47 0.95 17.32
CA TYR A 9 8.27 0.00 16.52
C TYR A 9 7.48 -0.56 15.33
N ILE A 10 6.23 -0.96 15.56
CA ILE A 10 5.35 -1.48 14.49
C ILE A 10 4.97 -0.37 13.50
N LEU A 11 4.66 0.84 13.99
CA LEU A 11 4.31 1.97 13.14
C LEU A 11 5.52 2.51 12.35
N GLY A 12 6.73 2.47 12.93
CA GLY A 12 7.95 2.90 12.25
C GLY A 12 8.26 2.08 11.00
N GLY A 13 7.92 0.79 11.01
CA GLY A 13 8.05 -0.09 9.85
C GLY A 13 7.13 0.29 8.69
N ALA A 14 5.94 0.85 8.96
CA ALA A 14 4.96 1.18 7.93
C ALA A 14 5.21 2.54 7.25
N VAL A 15 6.22 3.30 7.67
CA VAL A 15 6.53 4.66 7.19
C VAL A 15 7.79 4.64 6.30
N GLY A 16 7.76 5.36 5.18
CA GLY A 16 8.94 5.62 4.33
C GLY A 16 8.79 5.21 2.86
N ASP A 17 9.85 5.40 2.07
CA ASP A 17 9.92 4.96 0.66
C ASP A 17 10.21 3.46 0.60
N LYS A 18 9.23 2.68 0.12
CA LYS A 18 9.30 1.22 0.03
C LYS A 18 9.67 0.72 -1.36
N THR A 19 10.19 1.59 -2.23
CA THR A 19 10.55 1.24 -3.63
C THR A 19 11.31 -0.08 -3.72
N ASN A 20 12.40 -0.24 -2.96
CA ASN A 20 13.25 -1.43 -3.06
C ASN A 20 12.54 -2.67 -2.52
N ALA A 21 11.91 -2.57 -1.35
CA ALA A 21 11.20 -3.68 -0.73
C ALA A 21 10.04 -4.19 -1.61
N CYS A 22 9.27 -3.27 -2.20
CA CYS A 22 8.20 -3.58 -3.15
C CYS A 22 8.73 -4.29 -4.41
N LYS A 23 9.79 -3.73 -5.03
CA LYS A 23 10.40 -4.34 -6.23
C LYS A 23 11.00 -5.72 -5.95
N SER A 24 11.67 -5.90 -4.81
CA SER A 24 12.21 -7.20 -4.39
C SER A 24 11.12 -8.24 -4.14
N ALA A 25 9.93 -7.81 -3.73
CA ALA A 25 8.75 -8.68 -3.63
C ALA A 25 8.06 -8.97 -4.98
N GLY A 26 8.54 -8.40 -6.08
CA GLY A 26 7.95 -8.56 -7.42
C GLY A 26 6.78 -7.62 -7.71
N GLY A 27 6.57 -6.59 -6.87
CA GLY A 27 5.48 -5.63 -7.02
C GLY A 27 5.82 -4.38 -7.82
N ILE A 28 4.80 -3.55 -8.02
CA ILE A 28 4.91 -2.24 -8.68
C ILE A 28 4.73 -1.13 -7.64
N TRP A 29 5.76 -0.31 -7.45
CA TRP A 29 5.72 0.78 -6.46
C TRP A 29 5.10 2.05 -7.04
N LEU A 30 3.98 2.46 -6.46
CA LEU A 30 3.28 3.70 -6.76
C LEU A 30 3.67 4.78 -5.76
N LYS A 31 4.82 5.43 -6.00
CA LYS A 31 5.45 6.38 -5.06
C LYS A 31 4.52 7.50 -4.58
N LYS A 32 3.66 8.03 -5.47
CA LYS A 32 2.71 9.12 -5.13
C LYS A 32 1.70 8.71 -4.06
N TYR A 33 1.31 7.44 -4.06
CA TYR A 33 0.26 6.89 -3.20
C TYR A 33 0.81 6.08 -2.03
N HIS A 34 2.13 5.85 -1.98
CA HIS A 34 2.76 4.95 -1.02
C HIS A 34 2.10 3.56 -1.03
N GLU A 35 1.95 3.02 -2.24
CA GLU A 35 1.32 1.73 -2.48
C GLU A 35 2.23 0.80 -3.29
N CYS A 36 2.19 -0.49 -2.99
CA CYS A 36 2.83 -1.54 -3.77
C CYS A 36 1.75 -2.48 -4.34
N GLU A 37 1.63 -2.54 -5.66
CA GLU A 37 0.66 -3.41 -6.33
C GLU A 37 1.25 -4.79 -6.64
N ASN A 38 0.36 -5.77 -6.84
CA ASN A 38 0.67 -7.09 -7.38
C ASN A 38 1.56 -7.97 -6.49
N ILE A 39 1.51 -7.76 -5.17
CA ILE A 39 2.10 -8.66 -4.17
C ILE A 39 1.02 -9.34 -3.34
N ASN A 40 1.33 -10.49 -2.73
CA ASN A 40 0.40 -11.22 -1.87
C ASN A 40 0.47 -10.76 -0.40
N LEU A 41 -0.44 -11.27 0.43
CA LEU A 41 -0.54 -10.95 1.87
C LEU A 41 0.80 -11.15 2.61
N ILE A 42 1.47 -12.28 2.38
CA ILE A 42 2.72 -12.63 3.09
C ILE A 42 3.80 -11.62 2.74
N GLN A 43 3.94 -11.29 1.46
CA GLN A 43 4.90 -10.29 0.99
C GLN A 43 4.59 -8.91 1.57
N CYS A 44 3.33 -8.48 1.56
CA CYS A 44 2.91 -7.18 2.06
C CYS A 44 3.19 -7.00 3.56
N VAL A 45 2.79 -7.99 4.37
CA VAL A 45 3.06 -7.98 5.82
C VAL A 45 4.57 -8.05 6.09
N GLY A 46 5.31 -8.82 5.29
CA GLY A 46 6.77 -8.94 5.40
C GLY A 46 7.52 -7.63 5.17
N ILE A 47 6.93 -6.67 4.45
CA ILE A 47 7.50 -5.34 4.23
C ILE A 47 6.84 -4.25 5.09
N SER A 48 6.03 -4.68 6.08
CA SER A 48 5.31 -3.84 7.06
C SER A 48 4.21 -2.97 6.46
N GLY A 49 3.54 -3.43 5.39
CA GLY A 49 2.39 -2.74 4.81
C GLY A 49 1.04 -3.34 5.25
N LEU A 50 -0.03 -2.64 4.88
CA LEU A 50 -1.42 -3.06 5.10
C LEU A 50 -1.96 -3.67 3.80
N TYR A 51 -2.37 -4.93 3.85
CA TYR A 51 -2.80 -5.65 2.65
C TYR A 51 -4.27 -5.40 2.35
N ASN A 52 -4.52 -4.86 1.16
CA ASN A 52 -5.85 -4.73 0.57
C ASN A 52 -5.99 -5.74 -0.57
N PHE A 53 -6.80 -6.78 -0.34
CA PHE A 53 -6.98 -7.86 -1.30
C PHE A 53 -7.86 -7.50 -2.49
N CYS A 54 -8.65 -6.42 -2.40
CA CYS A 54 -9.53 -5.95 -3.45
C CYS A 54 -9.64 -4.42 -3.41
N ALA A 55 -8.58 -3.74 -3.82
CA ALA A 55 -8.63 -2.31 -4.11
C ALA A 55 -9.20 -2.09 -5.51
N SER A 56 -9.94 -1.01 -5.71
CA SER A 56 -10.38 -0.60 -7.05
C SER A 56 -9.16 -0.23 -7.91
N PRO A 57 -9.09 -0.67 -9.18
CA PRO A 57 -8.05 -0.20 -10.11
C PRO A 57 -8.14 1.32 -10.37
N CYS A 58 -9.27 1.95 -10.03
CA CYS A 58 -9.53 3.37 -10.29
C CYS A 58 -9.50 4.23 -9.02
N ARG A 59 -9.02 3.68 -7.89
CA ARG A 59 -8.97 4.36 -6.58
C ARG A 59 -8.17 5.68 -6.58
N HIS A 60 -7.39 5.95 -7.61
CA HIS A 60 -6.62 7.19 -7.77
C HIS A 60 -7.17 8.15 -8.83
N TYR A 61 -8.28 7.79 -9.49
CA TYR A 61 -8.96 8.66 -10.44
C TYR A 61 -9.95 9.58 -9.72
N ALA A 62 -10.00 10.84 -10.13
CA ALA A 62 -10.93 11.84 -9.62
C ALA A 62 -11.63 12.50 -10.81
N GLU A 63 -12.66 11.86 -11.36
CA GLU A 63 -13.44 12.36 -12.49
C GLU A 63 -14.92 12.02 -12.34
N GLU A 64 -15.78 12.86 -12.92
CA GLU A 64 -17.24 12.75 -12.84
C GLU A 64 -17.79 11.48 -13.53
N ASN A 65 -17.02 10.86 -14.44
CA ASN A 65 -17.43 9.67 -15.20
C ASN A 65 -16.60 8.42 -14.90
N ILE A 66 -16.14 8.26 -13.65
CA ILE A 66 -15.40 7.07 -13.18
C ILE A 66 -16.09 5.75 -13.54
N LEU A 67 -17.42 5.72 -13.63
CA LEU A 67 -18.21 4.52 -13.93
C LEU A 67 -18.02 4.02 -15.37
N ASP A 68 -17.68 4.89 -16.32
CA ASP A 68 -17.51 4.51 -17.73
C ASP A 68 -16.10 3.97 -18.02
N VAL A 69 -15.13 4.34 -17.18
CA VAL A 69 -13.71 3.97 -17.33
C VAL A 69 -13.32 2.85 -16.38
N CYS A 70 -14.01 2.71 -15.25
CA CYS A 70 -13.61 1.81 -14.21
C CYS A 70 -14.18 0.40 -14.39
N GLU A 71 -13.30 -0.53 -14.76
CA GLU A 71 -13.61 -1.95 -14.66
C GLU A 71 -13.73 -2.37 -13.19
N PHE A 72 -14.83 -3.04 -12.84
CA PHE A 72 -15.03 -3.66 -11.53
C PHE A 72 -14.17 -4.93 -11.38
N LYS A 73 -12.87 -4.73 -11.22
CA LYS A 73 -11.89 -5.78 -10.93
C LYS A 73 -11.20 -5.49 -9.59
N CYS A 74 -10.67 -6.54 -8.96
CA CYS A 74 -9.87 -6.40 -7.74
C CYS A 74 -8.39 -6.29 -8.07
N THR A 75 -7.73 -5.24 -7.57
CA THR A 75 -6.27 -5.13 -7.56
C THR A 75 -5.74 -5.40 -6.17
N LYS A 76 -4.70 -6.24 -6.06
CA LYS A 76 -4.01 -6.50 -4.80
C LYS A 76 -3.04 -5.35 -4.52
N VAL A 77 -3.21 -4.69 -3.39
CA VAL A 77 -2.44 -3.50 -3.01
C VAL A 77 -1.90 -3.66 -1.61
N CYS A 78 -0.68 -3.22 -1.40
CA CYS A 78 -0.05 -3.07 -0.10
C CYS A 78 0.14 -1.59 0.20
N GLU A 79 -0.57 -1.08 1.19
CA GLU A 79 -0.65 0.34 1.54
C GLU A 79 0.33 0.67 2.69
N PHE A 80 0.94 1.85 2.65
CA PHE A 80 1.88 2.32 3.66
C PHE A 80 1.47 3.67 4.23
N ILE A 81 1.80 3.90 5.51
CA ILE A 81 1.44 5.14 6.19
C ILE A 81 2.31 6.26 5.64
N ARG A 82 1.65 7.30 5.12
CA ARG A 82 2.26 8.57 4.80
C ARG A 82 2.14 9.50 6.01
N LEU A 83 3.24 9.75 6.71
CA LEU A 83 3.31 10.92 7.60
C LEU A 83 3.36 12.15 6.69
N SER A 84 2.37 13.04 6.77
CA SER A 84 2.43 14.28 6.02
C SER A 84 3.63 15.11 6.49
N LYS A 85 4.14 15.96 5.60
CA LYS A 85 4.85 17.16 6.03
C LYS A 85 3.85 18.17 6.57
#